data_AF-A0A9P8FWX0-F1
#
_entry.id   AF-A0A9P8FWX0-F1
#
_cell.length_a   1.000
_cell.length_b   1.000
_cell.length_c   1.000
_cell.angle_alpha   90.00
_cell.angle_beta   90.00
_cell.angle_gamma   90.00
#
_symmetry.space_group_name_H-M   'P 1'
#
loop_
_entity.id
_entity.type
_entity.pdbx_description
1 polymer ?
#
loop_
_entity_poly.entity_id
_entity_poly.type
_entity_poly.pdbx_seq_one_letter_code
_entity_poly.pdbx_strand_id
1 'polypeptide(L)'
;MADEQKNIVIIGGGIIGATSAYFLTHHPSYNPEKHKVILLEATKIAGGASGKAGGLLALWAYPSSIVPLSYKLHKQLAEKYGGDERWGYRQVHCGSVDCKGRQLTARDSVKGKDNEMDGSADREKNSVSLEKNPPKVSAKMAARGIPKDLDWIHPDCLRMYDEMGDPSTTAQVHPYQFTTSMADLAAEKGADV
;
A
#
# COMPACT_ATOMS: atom_id res chain seq x y z
N MET A 1 24.22 -8.92 -42.15
CA MET A 1 24.50 -9.62 -40.87
C MET A 1 23.18 -10.21 -40.43
N ALA A 2 23.12 -11.51 -40.14
CA ALA A 2 21.87 -12.16 -39.74
C ALA A 2 21.29 -11.43 -38.51
N ASP A 3 19.96 -11.27 -38.49
CA ASP A 3 19.19 -10.57 -37.48
C ASP A 3 19.24 -11.37 -36.17
N GLU A 4 20.37 -11.31 -35.47
CA GLU A 4 20.62 -12.10 -34.26
C GLU A 4 19.70 -11.60 -33.13
N GLN A 5 18.99 -12.54 -32.51
CA GLN A 5 18.08 -12.27 -31.42
C GLN A 5 18.83 -11.58 -30.26
N LYS A 6 18.34 -10.41 -29.82
CA LYS A 6 18.90 -9.68 -28.69
C LYS A 6 18.28 -10.17 -27.38
N ASN A 7 19.12 -10.64 -26.49
CA ASN A 7 18.73 -11.05 -25.14
C ASN A 7 18.89 -9.88 -24.17
N ILE A 8 17.84 -9.57 -23.41
CA ILE A 8 17.81 -8.57 -22.34
C ILE A 8 17.55 -9.30 -21.04
N VAL A 9 18.58 -9.40 -20.19
CA VAL A 9 18.50 -10.09 -18.90
C VAL A 9 18.40 -9.07 -17.77
N ILE A 10 17.36 -9.18 -16.96
CA ILE A 10 17.08 -8.33 -15.80
C ILE A 10 17.30 -9.18 -14.55
N ILE A 11 18.23 -8.76 -13.68
CA ILE A 11 18.57 -9.49 -12.47
C ILE A 11 17.88 -8.82 -11.27
N GLY A 12 16.92 -9.52 -10.69
CA GLY A 12 16.18 -9.14 -9.47
C GLY A 12 14.68 -8.98 -9.73
N GLY A 13 13.88 -9.87 -9.12
CA GLY A 13 12.42 -9.92 -9.21
C GLY A 13 11.70 -8.94 -8.27
N GLY A 14 12.35 -7.83 -7.90
CA GLY A 14 11.73 -6.73 -7.17
C GLY A 14 10.93 -5.82 -8.10
N ILE A 15 10.31 -4.77 -7.55
CA ILE A 15 9.44 -3.88 -8.34
C ILE A 15 10.16 -3.22 -9.51
N ILE A 16 11.46 -2.88 -9.34
CA ILE A 16 12.26 -2.28 -10.41
C ILE A 16 12.47 -3.27 -11.57
N GLY A 17 12.79 -4.54 -11.28
CA GLY A 17 12.97 -5.55 -12.31
C GLY A 17 11.66 -5.91 -12.99
N ALA A 18 10.59 -6.11 -12.22
CA ALA A 18 9.26 -6.42 -12.73
C ALA A 18 8.70 -5.31 -13.63
N THR A 19 8.82 -4.04 -13.21
CA THR A 19 8.36 -2.90 -14.04
C THR A 19 9.25 -2.69 -15.26
N SER A 20 10.56 -2.94 -15.15
CA SER A 20 11.46 -2.90 -16.32
C SER A 20 11.05 -3.95 -17.36
N ALA A 21 10.79 -5.20 -16.93
CA ALA A 21 10.31 -6.26 -17.83
C ALA A 21 8.96 -5.90 -18.47
N TYR A 22 8.02 -5.37 -17.68
CA TYR A 22 6.73 -4.90 -18.17
C TYR A 22 6.88 -3.80 -19.23
N PHE A 23 7.61 -2.72 -18.95
CA PHE A 23 7.74 -1.62 -19.90
C PHE A 23 8.56 -1.98 -21.14
N LEU A 24 9.54 -2.89 -21.03
CA LEU A 24 10.27 -3.41 -22.18
C LEU A 24 9.36 -4.23 -23.10
N THR A 25 8.58 -5.15 -22.56
CA THR A 25 7.67 -6.01 -23.35
C THR A 25 6.47 -5.27 -23.92
N HIS A 26 6.13 -4.09 -23.39
CA HIS A 26 5.06 -3.24 -23.88
C HIS A 26 5.55 -2.08 -24.76
N HIS A 27 6.86 -1.98 -25.01
CA HIS A 27 7.42 -0.91 -25.83
C HIS A 27 7.05 -1.09 -27.31
N PRO A 28 6.75 -0.03 -28.08
CA PRO A 28 6.42 -0.15 -29.51
C PRO A 28 7.51 -0.80 -30.37
N SER A 29 8.77 -0.73 -29.93
CA SER A 29 9.91 -1.39 -30.60
C SER A 29 10.15 -2.83 -30.12
N TYR A 30 9.40 -3.34 -29.15
CA TYR A 30 9.50 -4.73 -28.74
C TYR A 30 8.99 -5.64 -29.86
N ASN A 31 9.79 -6.64 -30.20
CA ASN A 31 9.45 -7.66 -31.17
C ASN A 31 9.92 -9.00 -30.61
N PRO A 32 9.03 -9.93 -30.24
CA PRO A 32 9.40 -11.21 -29.63
C PRO A 32 10.24 -12.11 -30.55
N GLU A 33 10.19 -11.91 -31.87
CA GLU A 33 11.06 -12.63 -32.82
C GLU A 33 12.51 -12.15 -32.74
N LYS A 34 12.73 -10.89 -32.35
CA LYS A 34 14.05 -10.24 -32.30
C LYS A 34 14.57 -10.01 -30.89
N HIS A 35 13.70 -9.96 -29.89
CA HIS A 35 14.02 -9.55 -28.52
C HIS A 35 13.51 -10.62 -27.54
N LYS A 36 14.42 -11.18 -26.74
CA LYS A 36 14.07 -12.06 -25.62
C LYS A 36 14.33 -11.32 -24.30
N VAL A 37 13.28 -11.08 -23.52
CA VAL A 37 13.37 -10.45 -22.20
C VAL A 37 13.33 -11.56 -21.14
N ILE A 38 14.29 -11.58 -20.23
CA ILE A 38 14.40 -12.58 -19.16
C ILE A 38 14.49 -11.84 -17.82
N LEU A 39 13.58 -12.13 -16.89
CA LEU A 39 13.60 -11.63 -15.52
C LEU A 39 14.08 -12.76 -14.60
N LEU A 40 15.31 -12.66 -14.11
CA LEU A 40 15.90 -13.66 -13.23
C LEU A 40 15.82 -13.21 -11.76
N GLU A 41 15.23 -14.05 -10.92
CA GLU A 41 15.18 -13.85 -9.46
C GLU A 41 15.73 -15.08 -8.75
N ALA A 42 16.59 -14.86 -7.75
CA ALA A 42 17.25 -15.94 -7.02
C ALA A 42 16.29 -16.76 -6.14
N THR A 43 15.18 -16.15 -5.73
CA THR A 43 14.22 -16.76 -4.80
C THR A 43 12.80 -16.78 -5.37
N LYS A 44 12.03 -15.73 -5.14
CA LYS A 44 10.67 -15.55 -5.63
C LYS A 44 10.44 -14.09 -5.98
N ILE A 45 9.60 -13.85 -6.98
CA ILE A 45 9.16 -12.49 -7.33
C ILE A 45 8.60 -11.81 -6.08
N ALA A 46 9.01 -10.56 -5.88
CA ALA A 46 8.68 -9.75 -4.70
C ALA A 46 9.17 -10.32 -3.34
N GLY A 47 10.14 -11.25 -3.32
CA GLY A 47 10.64 -11.86 -2.07
C GLY A 47 11.41 -10.92 -1.14
N GLY A 48 11.99 -9.85 -1.70
CA GLY A 48 12.80 -8.86 -1.00
C GLY A 48 12.01 -7.67 -0.43
N ALA A 49 12.63 -6.48 -0.46
CA ALA A 49 12.04 -5.26 0.09
C ALA A 49 10.73 -4.86 -0.59
N SER A 50 10.63 -5.03 -1.92
CA SER A 50 9.45 -4.61 -2.70
C SER A 50 8.16 -5.31 -2.27
N GLY A 51 8.19 -6.59 -1.90
CA GLY A 51 6.98 -7.28 -1.43
C GLY A 51 6.60 -6.99 0.01
N LYS A 52 7.54 -6.42 0.80
CA LYS A 52 7.39 -6.18 2.25
C LYS A 52 7.21 -4.69 2.60
N ALA A 53 7.23 -3.80 1.61
CA ALA A 53 7.09 -2.37 1.83
C ALA A 53 5.69 -1.98 2.36
N GLY A 54 5.54 -0.74 2.83
CA GLY A 54 4.24 -0.20 3.26
C GLY A 54 3.33 0.29 2.14
N GLY A 55 3.85 0.42 0.91
CA GLY A 55 3.07 0.72 -0.30
C GLY A 55 2.52 2.13 -0.43
N LEU A 56 2.90 3.05 0.45
CA LEU A 56 2.49 4.46 0.36
C LEU A 56 3.15 5.15 -0.84
N LEU A 57 2.32 5.87 -1.59
CA LEU A 57 2.69 6.74 -2.70
C LEU A 57 2.35 8.17 -2.32
N ALA A 58 3.28 9.09 -2.50
CA ALA A 58 3.07 10.49 -2.15
C ALA A 58 3.79 11.43 -3.12
N LEU A 59 3.11 12.50 -3.52
CA LEU A 59 3.70 13.53 -4.38
C LEU A 59 4.79 14.35 -3.67
N TRP A 60 4.78 14.38 -2.34
CA TRP A 60 5.83 15.00 -1.51
C TRP A 60 7.04 14.09 -1.26
N ALA A 61 7.06 12.88 -1.84
CA ALA A 61 8.22 11.99 -1.75
C ALA A 61 9.45 12.52 -2.54
N TYR A 62 10.56 11.79 -2.48
CA TYR A 62 11.83 12.13 -3.13
C TYR A 62 12.30 10.97 -4.05
N PRO A 63 13.02 11.24 -5.16
CA PRO A 63 13.37 12.55 -5.71
C PRO A 63 12.27 13.19 -6.56
N SER A 64 12.19 14.53 -6.52
CA SER A 64 11.19 15.32 -7.25
C SER A 64 11.28 15.16 -8.78
N SER A 65 12.42 14.73 -9.31
CA SER A 65 12.61 14.47 -10.74
C SER A 65 11.81 13.28 -11.27
N ILE A 66 11.46 12.30 -10.43
CA ILE A 66 10.75 11.09 -10.85
C ILE A 66 9.38 10.92 -10.18
N VAL A 67 9.18 11.54 -9.01
CA VAL A 67 7.95 11.35 -8.21
C VAL A 67 6.67 11.70 -8.96
N PRO A 68 6.55 12.85 -9.66
CA PRO A 68 5.32 13.18 -10.39
C PRO A 68 5.01 12.16 -11.50
N LEU A 69 6.05 11.68 -12.20
CA LEU A 69 5.91 10.66 -13.25
C LEU A 69 5.49 9.32 -12.65
N SER A 70 6.17 8.86 -11.60
CA SER A 70 5.89 7.59 -10.94
C SER A 70 4.48 7.56 -10.35
N TYR A 71 4.07 8.62 -9.64
CA TYR A 71 2.74 8.71 -9.04
C TYR A 71 1.64 8.64 -10.12
N LYS A 72 1.80 9.41 -11.21
CA LYS A 72 0.88 9.36 -12.36
C LYS A 72 0.81 7.96 -12.96
N LEU A 73 1.95 7.29 -13.15
CA LEU A 73 1.99 5.95 -13.75
C LEU A 73 1.28 4.89 -12.89
N HIS A 74 1.39 4.95 -11.56
CA HIS A 74 0.65 4.02 -10.69
C HIS A 74 -0.86 4.14 -10.89
N LYS A 75 -1.38 5.38 -10.99
CA LYS A 75 -2.80 5.62 -11.30
C LYS A 75 -3.18 5.06 -12.67
N GLN A 76 -2.40 5.36 -13.70
CA GLN A 76 -2.69 4.89 -15.07
C GLN A 76 -2.65 3.36 -15.20
N LEU A 77 -1.71 2.70 -14.53
CA LEU A 77 -1.64 1.24 -14.49
C LEU A 77 -2.86 0.65 -13.76
N ALA A 78 -3.29 1.29 -12.67
CA ALA A 78 -4.47 0.83 -11.94
C ALA A 78 -5.74 0.96 -12.79
N GLU A 79 -5.94 2.11 -13.45
CA GLU A 79 -7.07 2.32 -14.38
C GLU A 79 -7.04 1.31 -15.55
N LYS A 80 -5.85 0.97 -16.05
CA LYS A 80 -5.68 0.05 -17.19
C LYS A 80 -5.99 -1.41 -16.84
N TYR A 81 -5.66 -1.85 -15.62
CA TYR A 81 -5.66 -3.28 -15.26
C TYR A 81 -6.56 -3.64 -14.07
N GLY A 82 -7.45 -2.73 -13.64
CA GLY A 82 -8.28 -2.95 -12.44
C GLY A 82 -7.42 -3.06 -11.18
N GLY A 83 -6.47 -2.13 -11.01
CA GLY A 83 -5.46 -2.19 -9.94
C GLY A 83 -6.04 -2.00 -8.54
N ASP A 84 -7.24 -1.45 -8.41
CA ASP A 84 -8.01 -1.40 -7.17
C ASP A 84 -8.34 -2.80 -6.63
N GLU A 85 -8.72 -3.72 -7.51
CA GLU A 85 -8.93 -5.13 -7.16
C GLU A 85 -7.62 -5.93 -7.19
N ARG A 86 -6.82 -5.75 -8.26
CA ARG A 86 -5.64 -6.59 -8.54
C ARG A 86 -4.48 -6.36 -7.56
N TRP A 87 -4.27 -5.12 -7.11
CA TRP A 87 -3.21 -4.79 -6.16
C TRP A 87 -3.59 -3.72 -5.14
N GLY A 88 -4.89 -3.51 -4.90
CA GLY A 88 -5.37 -2.62 -3.86
C GLY A 88 -5.02 -1.15 -4.06
N TYR A 89 -4.83 -0.68 -5.30
CA TYR A 89 -4.60 0.73 -5.57
C TYR A 89 -5.78 1.56 -5.06
N ARG A 90 -5.50 2.52 -4.19
CA ARG A 90 -6.49 3.44 -3.65
C ARG A 90 -5.85 4.77 -3.32
N GLN A 91 -6.57 5.84 -3.58
CA GLN A 91 -6.22 7.16 -3.07
C GLN A 91 -6.57 7.21 -1.57
N VAL A 92 -5.70 7.81 -0.76
CA VAL A 92 -5.84 7.79 0.70
C VAL A 92 -5.63 9.18 1.28
N HIS A 93 -6.09 9.41 2.50
CA HIS A 93 -5.56 10.48 3.33
C HIS A 93 -4.27 10.01 4.02
N CYS A 94 -3.35 10.93 4.27
CA CYS A 94 -2.11 10.68 4.99
C CYS A 94 -1.92 11.77 6.05
N GLY A 95 -1.61 11.38 7.27
CA GLY A 95 -1.35 12.31 8.35
C GLY A 95 -0.29 11.80 9.32
N SER A 96 0.37 12.74 9.98
CA SER A 96 1.31 12.50 11.06
C SER A 96 0.64 12.80 12.40
N VAL A 97 0.91 11.99 13.42
CA VAL A 97 0.39 12.18 14.78
C VAL A 97 1.52 12.15 15.80
N ASP A 98 1.48 13.07 16.76
CA ASP A 98 2.27 12.98 18.00
C ASP A 98 1.34 12.64 19.15
N CYS A 99 1.69 11.58 19.88
CA CYS A 99 0.90 11.02 20.96
C CYS A 99 1.72 10.91 22.24
N LYS A 100 1.10 11.29 23.37
CA LYS A 100 1.58 10.93 24.71
C LYS A 100 1.06 9.55 25.07
N GLY A 101 1.97 8.64 25.44
CA GLY A 101 1.59 7.36 26.03
C GLY A 101 0.74 7.56 27.29
N ARG A 102 -0.33 6.80 27.44
CA ARG A 102 -1.16 6.76 28.65
C ARG A 102 -0.90 5.46 29.39
N GLN A 103 -0.55 5.56 30.66
CA GLN A 103 -0.52 4.41 31.53
C GLN A 103 -1.97 3.99 31.83
N LEU A 104 -2.35 2.81 31.38
CA LEU A 104 -3.63 2.21 31.74
C LEU A 104 -3.43 1.41 33.02
N THR A 105 -4.32 1.63 34.00
CA THR A 105 -4.46 0.65 35.08
C THR A 105 -5.14 -0.58 34.51
N ALA A 106 -4.57 -1.75 34.76
CA ALA A 106 -5.24 -3.00 34.45
C ALA A 106 -6.59 -3.00 35.18
N ARG A 107 -7.65 -3.38 34.46
CA ARG A 107 -8.98 -3.57 35.02
C ARG A 107 -9.36 -5.01 34.76
N ASP A 108 -9.99 -5.62 35.76
CA ASP A 108 -10.50 -6.98 35.64
C ASP A 108 -11.64 -7.06 34.61
N SER A 109 -12.32 -5.93 34.36
CA SER A 109 -13.34 -5.79 33.31
C SER A 109 -13.22 -4.48 32.53
N VAL A 110 -13.65 -4.52 31.26
CA VAL A 110 -13.83 -3.37 30.38
C VAL A 110 -15.30 -3.28 29.95
N LYS A 111 -15.77 -2.07 29.70
CA LYS A 111 -17.14 -1.86 29.25
C LYS A 111 -17.26 -2.22 27.76
N GLY A 112 -18.03 -3.26 27.45
CA GLY A 112 -18.48 -3.58 26.10
C GLY A 112 -19.72 -2.76 25.75
N LYS A 113 -20.16 -2.87 24.50
CA LYS A 113 -21.33 -2.13 23.99
C LYS A 113 -22.59 -2.30 24.85
N ASP A 114 -22.84 -3.52 25.32
CA ASP A 114 -24.08 -3.87 26.05
C ASP A 114 -23.80 -4.40 27.48
N ASN A 115 -22.59 -4.89 27.76
CA ASN A 115 -22.23 -5.59 28.99
C ASN A 115 -20.80 -5.24 29.43
N GLU A 116 -20.42 -5.51 30.69
CA GLU A 116 -19.00 -5.57 31.07
C GLU A 116 -18.35 -6.87 30.55
N MET A 117 -17.05 -6.78 30.22
CA MET A 117 -16.27 -7.86 29.62
C MET A 117 -14.96 -8.02 30.39
N ASP A 118 -14.69 -9.21 30.90
CA ASP A 118 -13.48 -9.55 31.66
C ASP A 118 -12.47 -10.38 30.85
N GLY A 119 -12.74 -10.56 29.54
CA GLY A 119 -11.91 -11.36 28.64
C GLY A 119 -12.09 -12.88 28.78
N SER A 120 -13.04 -13.34 29.60
CA SER A 120 -13.31 -14.77 29.85
C SER A 120 -14.39 -15.40 28.94
N ALA A 121 -14.74 -14.75 27.83
CA ALA A 121 -15.84 -15.19 26.97
C ALA A 121 -15.64 -16.61 26.39
N ASP A 122 -16.68 -17.45 26.53
CA ASP A 122 -16.80 -18.73 25.84
C ASP A 122 -16.68 -18.53 24.32
N ARG A 123 -15.79 -19.30 23.66
CA ARG A 123 -15.50 -19.21 22.22
C ARG A 123 -16.72 -19.44 21.31
N GLU A 124 -17.85 -19.91 21.86
CA GLU A 124 -19.11 -20.12 21.14
C GLU A 124 -20.03 -18.88 21.11
N LYS A 125 -19.78 -17.84 21.92
CA LYS A 125 -20.59 -16.60 21.90
C LYS A 125 -20.00 -15.55 20.96
N ASN A 126 -20.89 -14.89 20.21
CA ASN A 126 -20.56 -13.82 19.27
C ASN A 126 -19.65 -12.76 19.89
N SER A 127 -18.60 -12.37 19.15
CA SER A 127 -17.71 -11.28 19.53
C SER A 127 -18.50 -9.98 19.71
N VAL A 128 -18.40 -9.38 20.90
CA VAL A 128 -19.02 -8.09 21.21
C VAL A 128 -18.03 -6.97 20.89
N SER A 129 -18.49 -5.94 20.19
CA SER A 129 -17.66 -4.78 19.86
C SER A 129 -17.34 -3.95 21.09
N LEU A 130 -16.10 -3.45 21.16
CA LEU A 130 -15.72 -2.41 22.10
C LEU A 130 -16.49 -1.11 21.82
N GLU A 131 -16.82 -0.35 22.86
CA GLU A 131 -17.40 0.99 22.68
C GLU A 131 -16.42 1.87 21.89
N LYS A 132 -16.90 2.48 20.79
CA LYS A 132 -16.19 3.56 20.10
C LYS A 132 -16.14 4.80 21.00
N ASN A 133 -15.22 5.72 20.72
CA ASN A 133 -15.12 7.00 21.44
C ASN A 133 -16.50 7.68 21.56
N PRO A 134 -16.92 8.13 22.76
CA PRO A 134 -18.25 8.70 22.95
C PRO A 134 -18.43 10.01 22.15
N PRO A 135 -19.65 10.39 21.75
CA PRO A 135 -19.91 11.49 20.81
C PRO A 135 -19.26 12.84 21.18
N LYS A 136 -19.19 13.16 22.48
CA LYS A 136 -18.55 14.39 23.00
C LYS A 136 -17.04 14.44 22.72
N VAL A 137 -16.39 13.28 22.70
CA VAL A 137 -14.95 13.11 22.48
C VAL A 137 -14.63 13.29 20.99
N SER A 138 -15.48 12.75 20.10
CA SER A 138 -15.38 12.95 18.65
C SER A 138 -15.64 14.41 18.23
N ALA A 139 -16.58 15.11 18.87
CA ALA A 139 -16.83 16.53 18.62
C ALA A 139 -15.63 17.42 19.00
N LYS A 140 -14.96 17.10 20.12
CA LYS A 140 -13.74 17.80 20.57
C LYS A 140 -12.56 17.59 19.61
N MET A 141 -12.47 16.41 18.97
CA MET A 141 -11.46 16.10 17.95
C MET A 141 -11.71 16.91 16.66
N ALA A 142 -12.94 16.93 16.17
CA ALA A 142 -13.30 17.69 14.96
C ALA A 142 -13.01 19.20 15.11
N ALA A 143 -13.27 19.78 16.29
CA ALA A 143 -12.96 21.18 16.57
C ALA A 143 -11.45 21.52 16.52
N ARG A 144 -10.57 20.51 16.61
CA ARG A 144 -9.10 20.64 16.52
C ARG A 144 -8.58 20.36 15.10
N GLY A 145 -9.45 20.24 14.09
CA GLY A 145 -9.06 19.96 12.70
C GLY A 145 -8.67 18.49 12.46
N ILE A 146 -9.01 17.59 13.38
CA ILE A 146 -8.67 16.18 13.28
C ILE A 146 -9.71 15.44 12.42
N PRO A 147 -9.29 14.56 11.50
CA PRO A 147 -10.21 13.79 10.66
C PRO A 147 -11.23 13.00 11.49
N LYS A 148 -12.47 12.96 11.01
CA LYS A 148 -13.59 12.30 11.72
C LYS A 148 -13.39 10.79 11.85
N ASP A 149 -12.65 10.21 10.92
CA ASP A 149 -12.29 8.79 10.84
C ASP A 149 -11.05 8.44 11.68
N LEU A 150 -10.35 9.43 12.25
CA LEU A 150 -9.30 9.21 13.25
C LEU A 150 -9.90 8.97 14.66
N ASP A 151 -10.89 8.08 14.75
CA ASP A 151 -11.67 7.82 15.97
C ASP A 151 -11.03 6.77 16.90
N TRP A 152 -9.92 6.17 16.47
CA TRP A 152 -9.20 5.11 17.19
C TRP A 152 -8.06 5.63 18.09
N ILE A 153 -7.70 6.91 18.00
CA ILE A 153 -6.75 7.56 18.92
C ILE A 153 -7.52 8.20 20.08
N HIS A 154 -7.08 7.93 21.31
CA HIS A 154 -7.68 8.57 22.49
C HIS A 154 -7.33 10.07 22.52
N PRO A 155 -8.30 11.00 22.64
CA PRO A 155 -8.00 12.42 22.40
C PRO A 155 -7.09 13.08 23.43
N ASP A 156 -7.10 12.59 24.67
CA ASP A 156 -6.17 13.07 25.70
C ASP A 156 -4.72 12.62 25.45
N CYS A 157 -4.50 11.63 24.60
CA CYS A 157 -3.17 11.20 24.17
C CYS A 157 -2.66 12.05 23.00
N LEU A 158 -3.55 12.60 22.18
CA LEU A 158 -3.18 13.30 20.95
C LEU A 158 -2.69 14.73 21.23
N ARG A 159 -1.40 14.95 20.98
CA ARG A 159 -0.73 16.25 21.09
C ARG A 159 -0.86 17.05 19.80
N MET A 160 -0.55 16.42 18.68
CA MET A 160 -0.49 17.05 17.37
C MET A 160 -1.04 16.12 16.31
N TYR A 161 -1.70 16.71 15.31
CA TYR A 161 -2.03 16.09 14.04
C TYR A 161 -1.59 17.04 12.93
N ASP A 162 -0.96 16.51 11.89
CA ASP A 162 -0.58 17.25 10.69
C ASP A 162 -1.02 16.46 9.46
N GLU A 163 -1.78 17.09 8.56
CA GLU A 163 -2.19 16.46 7.31
C GLU A 163 -1.01 16.50 6.34
N MET A 164 -0.52 15.32 5.97
CA MET A 164 0.60 15.17 5.03
C MET A 164 0.11 15.03 3.60
N GLY A 165 -1.13 14.62 3.39
CA GLY A 165 -1.72 14.53 2.07
C GLY A 165 -3.15 14.03 2.08
N ASP A 166 -3.78 14.20 0.93
CA ASP A 166 -5.17 13.86 0.68
C ASP A 166 -5.25 12.93 -0.55
N PRO A 167 -6.45 12.44 -0.92
CA PRO A 167 -6.61 11.56 -2.08
C PRO A 167 -6.06 12.11 -3.40
N SER A 168 -5.91 13.43 -3.56
CA SER A 168 -5.31 14.04 -4.75
C SER A 168 -3.77 13.95 -4.78
N THR A 169 -3.12 13.78 -3.62
CA THR A 169 -1.65 13.85 -3.49
C THR A 169 -1.01 12.57 -2.92
N THR A 170 -1.82 11.67 -2.35
CA THR A 170 -1.36 10.41 -1.76
C THR A 170 -2.23 9.22 -2.17
N ALA A 171 -1.61 8.06 -2.28
CA ALA A 171 -2.25 6.81 -2.65
C ALA A 171 -1.51 5.63 -2.00
N GLN A 172 -2.07 4.43 -2.08
CA GLN A 172 -1.45 3.22 -1.57
C GLN A 172 -1.72 2.05 -2.50
N VAL A 173 -0.74 1.13 -2.58
CA VAL A 173 -0.88 -0.18 -3.24
C VAL A 173 -0.48 -1.29 -2.27
N HIS A 174 -0.89 -2.52 -2.54
CA HIS A 174 -0.34 -3.71 -1.89
C HIS A 174 0.97 -4.10 -2.59
N PRO A 175 2.15 -3.97 -1.96
CA PRO A 175 3.42 -4.01 -2.72
C PRO A 175 3.78 -5.37 -3.30
N TYR A 176 3.48 -6.45 -2.58
CA TYR A 176 3.65 -7.81 -3.11
C TYR A 176 2.80 -8.03 -4.37
N GLN A 177 1.48 -7.81 -4.27
CA GLN A 177 0.54 -7.96 -5.39
C GLN A 177 0.87 -7.06 -6.58
N PHE A 178 1.28 -5.80 -6.34
CA PHE A 178 1.68 -4.90 -7.41
C PHE A 178 2.93 -5.43 -8.12
N THR A 179 3.95 -5.84 -7.38
CA THR A 179 5.20 -6.37 -7.95
C THR A 179 4.97 -7.65 -8.74
N THR A 180 4.23 -8.62 -8.20
CA THR A 180 3.92 -9.87 -8.92
C THR A 180 3.05 -9.60 -10.14
N SER A 181 2.05 -8.72 -10.05
CA SER A 181 1.22 -8.36 -11.20
C SER A 181 2.02 -7.75 -12.35
N MET A 182 3.03 -6.92 -12.06
CA MET A 182 3.89 -6.36 -13.11
C MET A 182 4.72 -7.46 -13.80
N ALA A 183 5.21 -8.45 -13.04
CA ALA A 183 5.93 -9.58 -13.58
C ALA A 183 5.01 -10.47 -14.44
N ASP A 184 3.80 -10.77 -13.96
CA ASP A 184 2.79 -11.54 -14.70
C ASP A 184 2.42 -10.86 -16.01
N LEU A 185 2.14 -9.55 -15.98
CA LEU A 185 1.83 -8.75 -17.17
C LEU A 185 3.01 -8.74 -18.17
N ALA A 186 4.25 -8.78 -17.70
CA ALA A 186 5.41 -8.92 -18.58
C ALA A 186 5.46 -10.31 -19.22
N ALA A 187 5.19 -11.37 -18.44
CA ALA A 187 5.15 -12.75 -18.93
C ALA A 187 4.04 -12.95 -19.97
N GLU A 188 2.85 -12.36 -19.75
CA GLU A 188 1.74 -12.33 -20.72
C GLU A 188 2.14 -11.73 -22.09
N LYS A 189 3.18 -10.89 -22.13
CA LYS A 189 3.74 -10.31 -23.36
C LYS A 189 5.02 -10.97 -23.87
N GLY A 190 5.45 -12.07 -23.25
CA GLY A 190 6.57 -12.88 -23.73
C GLY A 190 7.88 -12.70 -22.97
N ALA A 191 7.88 -12.06 -21.79
CA ALA A 191 9.03 -12.19 -20.88
C ALA A 191 9.11 -13.60 -20.29
N ASP A 192 10.34 -14.09 -20.13
CA ASP A 192 10.68 -15.31 -19.40
C ASP A 192 10.96 -14.93 -17.94
N VAL A 193 10.05 -15.23 -17.02
CA VAL A 193 10.06 -14.78 -15.61
C VAL A 193 10.29 -15.94 -14.66
#